data_AF-F0IEG6-F1
#
_entry.id   AF-F0IEG6-F1
#
_cell.length_a   1.000
_cell.length_b   1.000
_cell.length_c   1.000
_cell.angle_alpha   90.00
_cell.angle_beta   90.00
_cell.angle_gamma   90.00
#
_symmetry.space_group_name_H-M   'P 1'
#
loop_
_entity.id
_entity.type
_entity.pdbx_description
1 polymer ?
#
loop_
_entity_poly.entity_id
_entity_poly.type
_entity_poly.pdbx_seq_one_letter_code
_entity_poly.pdbx_strand_id
1 'polypeptide(L)'
;MKIDTQEYTGKILPIEKILSIIEEIPYNDHYFVVLFEENSGEQENYIQTTLEDESKGEQSPYLVEARVYQPNGTFIHYRTVLPTAKEVVPFFTGFYHRTPLSYSDWEEVTNEFLENE
;
A
#
# COMPACT_ATOMS: atom_id res chain seq x y z
N MET A 1 7.47 -9.43 6.14
CA MET A 1 7.18 -8.30 5.22
C MET A 1 8.13 -7.19 5.54
N LYS A 2 8.59 -6.49 4.53
CA LYS A 2 9.40 -5.28 4.70
C LYS A 2 8.52 -4.06 4.44
N ILE A 3 8.88 -2.97 5.09
CA ILE A 3 8.27 -1.68 4.88
C ILE A 3 9.22 -0.79 4.09
N ASP A 4 8.67 0.03 3.20
CA ASP A 4 9.35 1.18 2.63
C ASP A 4 8.60 2.47 3.02
N THR A 5 9.26 3.29 3.82
CA THR A 5 8.84 4.64 4.22
C THR A 5 10.00 5.30 4.99
N GLN A 6 10.49 6.45 4.51
CA GLN A 6 11.48 7.30 5.19
C GLN A 6 12.63 6.50 5.88
N GLU A 7 12.81 6.64 7.20
CA GLU A 7 13.88 5.95 7.94
C GLU A 7 13.63 4.45 8.16
N TYR A 8 12.48 3.92 7.75
CA TYR A 8 12.10 2.52 7.95
C TYR A 8 12.33 1.64 6.73
N THR A 9 12.81 2.20 5.61
CA THR A 9 13.11 1.44 4.38
C THR A 9 13.89 0.16 4.64
N GLY A 10 13.32 -0.96 4.20
CA GLY A 10 13.91 -2.30 4.30
C GLY A 10 13.81 -2.96 5.68
N LYS A 11 13.21 -2.30 6.68
CA LYS A 11 13.02 -2.87 8.02
C LYS A 11 11.82 -3.81 8.06
N ILE A 12 11.81 -4.69 9.05
CA ILE A 12 10.64 -5.48 9.45
C ILE A 12 10.08 -4.85 10.70
N LEU A 13 8.84 -4.37 10.64
CA LEU A 13 8.15 -3.73 11.76
C LEU A 13 6.95 -4.57 12.20
N PRO A 14 6.60 -4.54 13.49
CA PRO A 14 5.31 -5.09 13.95
C PRO A 14 4.16 -4.30 13.32
N ILE A 15 3.03 -4.98 13.10
CA ILE A 15 1.86 -4.39 12.42
C ILE A 15 1.37 -3.13 13.13
N GLU A 16 1.36 -3.11 14.47
CA GLU A 16 0.93 -1.97 15.26
C GLU A 16 1.76 -0.71 14.96
N LYS A 17 3.07 -0.87 14.70
CA LYS A 17 3.93 0.26 14.32
C LYS A 17 3.64 0.73 12.90
N ILE A 18 3.35 -0.18 11.97
CA ILE A 18 2.98 0.16 10.60
C ILE A 18 1.66 0.94 10.58
N LEU A 19 0.64 0.46 11.31
CA LEU A 19 -0.65 1.12 11.38
C LEU A 19 -0.54 2.52 12.02
N SER A 20 0.28 2.66 13.07
CA SER A 20 0.59 3.97 13.66
C SER A 20 1.25 4.92 12.65
N ILE A 21 2.16 4.45 11.78
CA ILE A 21 2.76 5.31 10.75
C ILE A 21 1.68 5.76 9.74
N ILE A 22 0.78 4.86 9.31
CA ILE A 22 -0.32 5.19 8.39
C ILE A 22 -1.23 6.27 8.98
N GLU A 23 -1.59 6.15 10.27
CA GLU A 23 -2.40 7.15 10.96
C GLU A 23 -1.70 8.50 11.08
N GLU A 24 -0.36 8.52 11.12
CA GLU A 24 0.43 9.73 11.28
C GLU A 24 0.77 10.43 9.95
N ILE A 25 0.55 9.80 8.78
CA ILE A 25 0.81 10.37 7.44
C ILE A 25 0.33 11.84 7.30
N PRO A 26 -0.89 12.22 7.75
CA PRO A 26 -1.37 13.59 7.60
C PRO A 26 -0.65 14.64 8.47
N TYR A 27 0.16 14.20 9.42
CA TYR A 27 0.71 15.02 10.49
C TYR A 27 2.24 15.09 10.47
N ASN A 28 2.91 14.26 9.66
CA ASN A 28 4.36 14.10 9.69
C ASN A 28 4.97 14.09 8.27
N ASP A 29 6.28 13.95 8.20
CA ASP A 29 7.02 13.90 6.93
C ASP A 29 6.94 12.51 6.24
N HIS A 30 6.15 11.56 6.75
CA HIS A 30 5.95 10.27 6.08
C HIS A 30 4.92 10.43 4.97
N TYR A 31 5.40 10.71 3.76
CA TYR A 31 4.55 10.91 2.58
C TYR A 31 3.83 9.64 2.12
N PHE A 32 4.38 8.46 2.40
CA PHE A 32 3.82 7.19 1.96
C PHE A 32 4.24 6.04 2.88
N VAL A 33 3.50 4.93 2.78
CA VAL A 33 3.85 3.64 3.38
C VAL A 33 3.66 2.55 2.34
N VAL A 34 4.70 1.76 2.06
CA VAL A 34 4.62 0.57 1.21
C VAL A 34 4.95 -0.65 2.08
N LEU A 35 4.13 -1.69 2.01
CA LEU A 35 4.47 -3.02 2.48
C LEU A 35 4.64 -3.95 1.29
N PHE A 36 5.75 -4.69 1.27
CA PHE A 36 6.03 -5.66 0.22
C PHE A 36 6.37 -7.03 0.80
N GLU A 37 5.98 -8.05 0.05
CA GLU A 37 6.36 -9.43 0.33
C GLU A 37 7.86 -9.59 0.10
N GLU A 38 8.56 -10.17 1.07
CA GLU A 38 9.95 -10.57 0.87
C GLU A 38 9.95 -11.87 0.07
N ASN A 39 9.88 -11.75 -1.25
CA ASN A 39 10.12 -12.87 -2.16
C ASN A 39 11.57 -12.80 -2.65
N SER A 40 12.21 -13.94 -2.84
CA SER A 40 13.61 -14.03 -3.28
C SER A 40 13.80 -13.74 -4.78
N GLY A 41 12.96 -12.89 -5.39
CA GLY A 41 12.96 -12.58 -6.83
C GLY A 41 12.25 -11.25 -7.14
N GLU A 42 12.25 -10.85 -8.41
CA GLU A 42 11.73 -9.54 -8.89
C GLU A 42 10.20 -9.39 -8.80
N GLN A 43 9.48 -10.41 -8.33
CA GLN A 43 8.02 -10.44 -8.25
C GLN A 43 7.56 -10.33 -6.80
N GLU A 44 7.44 -9.10 -6.33
CA GLU A 44 6.98 -8.79 -4.98
C GLU A 44 5.58 -8.17 -5.06
N ASN A 45 4.60 -8.86 -4.48
CA ASN A 45 3.32 -8.22 -4.20
C ASN A 45 3.56 -7.06 -3.24
N TYR A 46 2.81 -5.98 -3.40
CA TYR A 46 2.82 -4.89 -2.44
C TYR A 46 1.43 -4.32 -2.20
N ILE A 47 1.30 -3.64 -1.07
CA ILE A 47 0.26 -2.65 -0.81
C ILE A 47 0.93 -1.34 -0.41
N GLN A 48 0.41 -0.22 -0.91
CA GLN A 48 0.89 1.10 -0.55
C GLN A 48 -0.24 2.06 -0.24
N THR A 49 0.08 3.10 0.52
CA THR A 49 -0.81 4.23 0.73
C THR A 49 -0.07 5.55 0.87
N THR A 50 -0.71 6.62 0.43
CA THR A 50 -0.31 8.01 0.57
C THR A 50 -1.58 8.87 0.63
N LEU A 51 -1.43 10.18 0.83
CA LEU A 51 -2.54 11.12 0.67
C LEU A 51 -2.77 11.40 -0.82
N GLU A 52 -4.03 11.43 -1.25
CA GLU A 52 -4.39 11.85 -2.61
C GLU A 52 -3.95 13.30 -2.91
N ASP A 53 -4.00 14.17 -1.89
CA ASP A 53 -3.61 15.57 -1.96
C ASP A 53 -2.91 15.99 -0.65
N GLU A 54 -1.58 15.87 -0.63
CA GLU A 54 -0.75 16.22 0.52
C GLU A 54 -1.01 17.65 1.06
N SER A 55 -1.43 18.59 0.20
CA SER A 55 -1.70 19.97 0.61
C SER A 55 -2.91 20.10 1.55
N LYS A 56 -3.76 19.08 1.59
CA LYS A 56 -4.95 19.02 2.45
C LYS A 56 -4.70 18.33 3.79
N GLY A 57 -3.54 17.71 3.99
CA GLY A 57 -3.20 17.01 5.24
C GLY A 57 -4.32 16.08 5.70
N GLU A 58 -4.84 16.31 6.92
CA GLU A 58 -5.93 15.52 7.52
C GLU A 58 -7.23 15.46 6.69
N GLN A 59 -7.46 16.44 5.81
CA GLN A 59 -8.64 16.50 4.96
C GLN A 59 -8.47 15.74 3.63
N SER A 60 -7.24 15.31 3.31
CA SER A 60 -7.00 14.48 2.14
C SER A 60 -7.51 13.07 2.40
N PRO A 61 -8.22 12.45 1.45
CA PRO A 61 -8.41 11.02 1.48
C PRO A 61 -7.06 10.32 1.23
N TYR A 62 -7.04 9.03 1.52
CA TYR A 62 -5.91 8.14 1.30
C TYR A 62 -6.06 7.49 -0.08
N LEU A 63 -5.04 7.64 -0.92
CA LEU A 63 -4.85 6.81 -2.09
C LEU A 63 -4.25 5.48 -1.62
N VAL A 64 -4.85 4.37 -2.02
CA VAL A 64 -4.36 3.03 -1.70
C VAL A 64 -4.19 2.26 -3.00
N GLU A 65 -3.04 1.62 -3.15
CA GLU A 65 -2.75 0.79 -4.32
C GLU A 65 -2.19 -0.57 -3.90
N ALA A 66 -2.45 -1.60 -4.71
CA ALA A 66 -1.94 -2.94 -4.48
C ALA A 66 -1.57 -3.63 -5.78
N ARG A 67 -0.35 -4.19 -5.84
CA ARG A 67 0.11 -5.01 -6.96
C ARG A 67 0.07 -6.48 -6.57
N VAL A 68 -0.58 -7.28 -7.40
CA VAL A 68 -0.75 -8.72 -7.17
C VAL A 68 -0.31 -9.52 -8.39
N TYR A 69 0.78 -10.28 -8.23
CA TYR A 69 1.27 -11.23 -9.21
C TYR A 69 0.34 -12.44 -9.33
N GLN A 70 0.05 -12.77 -10.58
CA GLN A 70 -0.73 -13.91 -11.00
C GLN A 70 0.20 -15.12 -11.23
N PRO A 71 -0.35 -16.36 -11.21
CA PRO A 71 0.47 -17.57 -11.39
C PRO A 71 1.23 -17.66 -12.72
N ASN A 72 0.81 -16.92 -13.74
CA ASN A 72 1.47 -16.83 -15.05
C ASN A 72 2.63 -15.81 -15.08
N GLY A 73 2.93 -15.14 -13.96
CA GLY A 73 3.98 -14.15 -13.83
C GLY A 73 3.59 -12.72 -14.24
N THR A 74 2.35 -12.49 -14.72
CA THR A 74 1.84 -11.12 -14.93
C THR A 74 1.33 -10.54 -13.62
N PHE A 75 1.30 -9.22 -13.45
CA PHE A 75 0.66 -8.59 -12.30
C PHE A 75 -0.67 -7.94 -12.68
N ILE A 76 -1.52 -7.74 -11.68
CA ILE A 76 -2.66 -6.83 -11.74
C ILE A 76 -2.42 -5.73 -10.71
N HIS A 77 -2.63 -4.48 -11.11
CA HIS A 77 -2.50 -3.33 -10.21
C HIS A 77 -3.89 -2.77 -9.92
N TYR A 78 -4.21 -2.64 -8.64
CA TYR A 78 -5.47 -2.10 -8.15
C TYR A 78 -5.26 -0.76 -7.45
N ARG A 79 -6.23 0.14 -7.57
CA ARG A 79 -6.26 1.44 -6.90
C ARG A 79 -7.63 1.68 -6.26
N THR A 80 -7.65 2.31 -5.09
CA THR A 80 -8.86 2.84 -4.48
C THR A 80 -8.55 4.11 -3.69
N VAL A 81 -9.58 4.85 -3.33
CA VAL A 81 -9.48 6.06 -2.50
C VAL A 81 -10.37 5.88 -1.28
N LEU A 82 -9.79 6.01 -0.09
CA LEU A 82 -10.46 5.81 1.18
C LEU A 82 -10.46 7.09 2.02
N PRO A 83 -11.60 7.53 2.57
CA PRO A 83 -11.68 8.79 3.30
C PRO A 83 -10.78 8.87 4.55
N THR A 84 -10.47 7.75 5.19
CA THR A 84 -9.78 7.76 6.50
C THR A 84 -8.74 6.64 6.64
N ALA A 85 -7.73 6.87 7.48
CA ALA A 85 -6.74 5.84 7.86
C ALA A 85 -7.41 4.57 8.40
N LYS A 86 -8.51 4.71 9.15
CA LYS A 86 -9.28 3.58 9.70
C LYS A 86 -9.81 2.64 8.61
N GLU A 87 -10.12 3.17 7.43
CA GLU A 87 -10.58 2.38 6.29
C GLU A 87 -9.41 1.72 5.55
N VAL A 88 -8.20 2.26 5.64
CA VAL A 88 -6.97 1.68 5.09
C VAL A 88 -6.48 0.48 5.92
N VAL A 89 -6.62 0.55 7.25
CA VAL A 89 -6.11 -0.45 8.21
C VAL A 89 -6.44 -1.91 7.86
N PRO A 90 -7.69 -2.29 7.47
CA PRO A 90 -8.01 -3.67 7.13
C PRO A 90 -7.19 -4.23 5.98
N PHE A 91 -6.87 -3.43 4.96
CA PHE A 91 -6.10 -3.87 3.81
C PHE A 91 -4.64 -4.12 4.18
N PHE A 92 -4.02 -3.21 4.94
CA PHE A 92 -2.65 -3.40 5.43
C PHE A 92 -2.54 -4.57 6.41
N THR A 93 -3.53 -4.74 7.28
CA THR A 93 -3.59 -5.88 8.23
C THR A 93 -3.75 -7.20 7.48
N GLY A 94 -4.69 -7.26 6.53
CA GLY A 94 -4.92 -8.45 5.71
C GLY A 94 -3.69 -8.81 4.87
N PHE A 95 -3.06 -7.82 4.23
CA PHE A 95 -1.81 -7.99 3.51
C PHE A 95 -0.73 -8.52 4.45
N TYR A 96 -0.46 -7.85 5.58
CA TYR A 96 0.56 -8.26 6.57
C TYR A 96 0.45 -9.72 7.02
N HIS A 97 -0.78 -10.19 7.24
CA HIS A 97 -1.07 -11.56 7.68
C HIS A 97 -1.25 -12.57 6.53
N ARG A 98 -1.06 -12.15 5.27
CA ARG A 98 -1.30 -12.97 4.06
C ARG A 98 -2.73 -13.51 3.99
N THR A 99 -3.68 -12.75 4.49
CA THR A 99 -5.11 -13.03 4.35
C THR A 99 -5.54 -12.65 2.94
N PRO A 100 -6.32 -13.48 2.22
CA PRO A 100 -6.86 -13.11 0.92
C PRO A 100 -7.65 -11.80 1.00
N LEU A 101 -7.25 -10.81 0.18
CA LEU A 101 -7.93 -9.53 0.04
C LEU A 101 -8.87 -9.57 -1.17
N SER A 102 -10.02 -8.89 -1.06
CA SER A 102 -10.91 -8.65 -2.20
C SER A 102 -10.60 -7.28 -2.80
N TYR A 103 -10.38 -7.27 -4.12
CA TYR A 103 -10.17 -6.05 -4.91
C TYR A 103 -11.37 -5.73 -5.83
N SER A 104 -12.52 -6.36 -5.60
CA SER A 104 -13.71 -6.23 -6.46
C SER A 104 -14.22 -4.79 -6.61
N ASP A 105 -14.02 -3.97 -5.58
CA ASP A 105 -14.46 -2.57 -5.53
C ASP A 105 -13.32 -1.58 -5.82
N TRP A 106 -12.16 -2.11 -6.27
CA TRP A 106 -10.99 -1.31 -6.61
C TRP A 106 -10.91 -1.15 -8.13
N GLU A 107 -10.40 -0.02 -8.57
CA GLU A 107 -10.11 0.21 -9.97
C GLU A 107 -8.91 -0.62 -10.40
N GLU A 108 -9.03 -1.38 -11.49
CA GLU A 108 -7.89 -2.06 -12.11
C GLU A 108 -7.13 -1.08 -13.01
N VAL A 109 -5.93 -0.68 -12.59
CA VAL A 109 -5.08 0.32 -13.25
C VAL A 109 -3.82 -0.29 -13.89
N THR A 110 -3.79 -1.61 -14.09
CA THR A 110 -2.63 -2.35 -14.62
C THR A 110 -2.01 -1.70 -15.87
N ASN A 111 -2.85 -1.22 -16.80
CA ASN A 111 -2.38 -0.64 -18.06
C ASN A 111 -1.56 0.65 -17.89
N GLU A 112 -1.79 1.43 -16.82
CA GLU A 112 -1.00 2.63 -16.52
C GLU A 112 0.49 2.31 -16.26
N PHE A 113 0.76 1.05 -15.88
CA PHE A 113 2.08 0.57 -15.47
C PHE A 113 2.71 -0.37 -16.49
N LEU A 114 2.00 -0.74 -17.57
CA LEU A 114 2.54 -1.53 -18.67
C LEU A 114 3.08 -0.66 -19.82
N GLU A 115 2.61 0.58 -19.96
CA GLU A 115 3.05 1.49 -21.02
C GLU A 115 4.36 2.26 -20.68
N ASN A 116 4.90 2.07 -19.47
CA ASN A 116 6.06 2.79 -18.95
C ASN A 116 7.27 1.86 -18.62
N GLU A 117 7.26 0.60 -19.05
CA GLU A 117 8.40 -0.35 -18.93
C GLU A 117 9.13 -0.56 -20.27
#